data_AF-A0AAE5HBI6-F1
#
_entry.id   AF-A0AAE5HBI6-F1
#
_cell.length_a   1.000
_cell.length_b   1.000
_cell.length_c   1.000
_cell.angle_alpha   90.00
_cell.angle_beta   90.00
_cell.angle_gamma   90.00
#
_symmetry.space_group_name_H-M   'P 1'
#
loop_
_entity.id
_entity.type
_entity.pdbx_description
1 polymer ?
#
loop_
_entity_poly.entity_id
_entity_poly.type
_entity_poly.pdbx_seq_one_letter_code
_entity_poly.pdbx_strand_id
1 'polypeptide(L)'
;MDVISIALILGGLVLLFVGAALSNYGVAVTGMAVGGGTGYLVAPTVGAAAGLGSPVAIVVAVLGGIVAGVLLTRLLFSFAVGGISLLVGLFVGLTVVVPLFVTGAWYVEIGVAVAVAMFSALLGLVLTKTMMVVITAFVGSLLASQSITAEQLLAAQANVTMEPLFFEPTAPVFVGLFVLGVLTQFGLFKFGYVAKLLKILPGGRALRNRGEKEASD
;
A
#
# COMPACT_ATOMS: atom_id res chain seq x y z
N MET A 1 -3.55 -18.68 -25.34
CA MET A 1 -3.11 -17.94 -24.14
C MET A 1 -2.99 -18.97 -23.03
N ASP A 2 -1.81 -19.08 -22.41
CA ASP A 2 -1.56 -20.03 -21.33
C ASP A 2 -2.26 -19.60 -20.02
N VAL A 3 -2.63 -20.56 -19.17
CA VAL A 3 -3.30 -20.32 -17.88
C VAL A 3 -2.46 -19.42 -16.99
N ILE A 4 -1.13 -19.58 -17.00
CA ILE A 4 -0.21 -18.76 -16.22
C ILE A 4 -0.26 -17.30 -16.69
N SER A 5 -0.31 -17.06 -17.99
CA SER A 5 -0.41 -15.70 -18.53
C SER A 5 -1.72 -15.03 -18.15
N ILE A 6 -2.84 -15.76 -18.19
CA ILE A 6 -4.15 -15.26 -17.75
C ILE A 6 -4.11 -14.93 -16.25
N ALA A 7 -3.53 -15.81 -15.43
CA ALA A 7 -3.41 -15.59 -13.98
C ALA A 7 -2.53 -14.37 -13.65
N LEU A 8 -1.42 -14.16 -14.37
CA LEU A 8 -0.56 -12.99 -14.21
C LEU A 8 -1.28 -11.69 -14.59
N ILE A 9 -2.03 -11.67 -15.69
CA ILE A 9 -2.80 -10.50 -16.11
C ILE A 9 -3.90 -10.19 -15.10
N LEU A 10 -4.65 -11.20 -14.65
CA LEU A 10 -5.69 -11.04 -13.64
C LEU A 10 -5.11 -10.58 -12.29
N GLY A 11 -3.99 -11.18 -11.87
CA GLY A 11 -3.25 -10.74 -10.68
C GLY A 11 -2.76 -9.31 -10.81
N GLY A 12 -2.25 -8.94 -11.99
CA GLY A 12 -1.86 -7.58 -12.35
C GLY A 12 -3.01 -6.60 -12.24
N LEU A 13 -4.19 -6.93 -12.78
CA LEU A 13 -5.39 -6.11 -12.68
C LEU A 13 -5.86 -5.94 -11.22
N VAL A 14 -5.87 -7.01 -10.43
CA VAL A 14 -6.20 -6.94 -9.00
C VAL A 14 -5.21 -6.02 -8.27
N LEU A 15 -3.92 -6.18 -8.55
CA LEU A 15 -2.88 -5.34 -7.95
C LEU A 15 -2.99 -3.88 -8.39
N LEU A 16 -3.33 -3.64 -9.67
CA LEU A 16 -3.49 -2.33 -10.26
C LEU A 16 -4.61 -1.53 -9.58
N PHE A 17 -5.73 -2.18 -9.27
CA PHE A 17 -6.90 -1.48 -8.70
C PHE A 17 -7.03 -1.59 -7.18
N VAL A 18 -6.51 -2.65 -6.57
CA VAL A 18 -6.75 -2.97 -5.15
C VAL A 18 -5.44 -3.18 -4.39
N GLY A 19 -4.28 -3.10 -5.02
CA GLY A 19 -3.00 -3.48 -4.43
C GLY A 19 -2.65 -2.76 -3.12
N ALA A 20 -2.82 -1.44 -3.05
CA ALA A 20 -2.60 -0.68 -1.82
C ALA A 20 -3.57 -1.07 -0.68
N ALA A 21 -4.81 -1.42 -1.00
CA ALA A 21 -5.74 -1.96 0.00
C ALA A 21 -5.31 -3.36 0.43
N LEU A 22 -4.95 -4.21 -0.54
CA LEU A 22 -4.56 -5.59 -0.32
C LEU A 22 -3.35 -5.72 0.60
N SER A 23 -2.32 -4.89 0.42
CA SER A 23 -1.16 -4.97 1.30
C SER A 23 -1.43 -4.40 2.72
N ASN A 24 -2.38 -3.47 2.90
CA ASN A 24 -2.86 -3.09 4.24
C ASN A 24 -3.61 -4.24 4.94
N TYR A 25 -4.33 -5.05 4.18
CA TYR A 25 -4.94 -6.28 4.69
C TYR A 25 -3.90 -7.36 4.93
N GLY A 26 -2.86 -7.45 4.10
CA GLY A 26 -1.73 -8.37 4.29
C GLY A 26 -1.07 -8.20 5.66
N VAL A 27 -0.75 -6.96 6.03
CA VAL A 27 -0.19 -6.64 7.35
C VAL A 27 -1.16 -7.05 8.47
N ALA A 28 -2.47 -6.84 8.29
CA ALA A 28 -3.46 -7.27 9.27
C ALA A 28 -3.52 -8.80 9.37
N VAL A 29 -3.53 -9.53 8.26
CA VAL A 29 -3.52 -11.00 8.24
C VAL A 29 -2.28 -11.55 8.92
N THR A 30 -1.10 -10.98 8.67
CA THR A 30 0.12 -11.34 9.39
C THR A 30 -0.04 -11.12 10.90
N GLY A 31 -0.59 -9.97 11.31
CA GLY A 31 -0.87 -9.68 12.71
C GLY A 31 -1.88 -10.65 13.34
N MET A 32 -2.92 -11.05 12.59
CA MET A 32 -3.90 -12.04 13.03
C MET A 32 -3.25 -13.42 13.20
N ALA A 33 -2.41 -13.84 12.25
CA ALA A 33 -1.74 -15.14 12.30
C ALA A 33 -0.77 -15.22 13.48
N VAL A 34 0.10 -14.21 13.64
CA VAL A 34 1.06 -14.15 14.74
C VAL A 34 0.35 -13.98 16.07
N GLY A 35 -0.61 -13.06 16.17
CA GLY A 35 -1.34 -12.75 17.40
C GLY A 35 -2.29 -13.88 17.84
N GLY A 36 -2.99 -14.51 16.91
CA GLY A 36 -3.81 -15.68 17.20
C GLY A 36 -2.97 -16.89 17.61
N GLY A 37 -1.83 -17.09 16.94
CA GLY A 37 -0.86 -18.14 17.30
C GLY A 37 -0.30 -17.95 18.71
N THR A 38 0.15 -16.74 19.06
CA THR A 38 0.64 -16.45 20.42
C THR A 38 -0.49 -16.48 21.46
N GLY A 39 -1.69 -16.00 21.11
CA GLY A 39 -2.88 -16.08 21.94
C GLY A 39 -3.26 -17.52 22.32
N TYR A 40 -3.13 -18.47 21.39
CA TYR A 40 -3.32 -19.89 21.66
C TYR A 40 -2.31 -20.45 22.68
N LEU A 41 -1.03 -20.07 22.55
CA LEU A 41 0.04 -20.55 23.44
C LEU A 41 -0.12 -20.07 24.88
N VAL A 42 -0.67 -18.87 25.09
CA VAL A 42 -0.89 -18.29 26.44
C VAL A 42 -2.29 -18.60 27.00
N ALA A 43 -3.16 -19.25 26.22
CA ALA A 43 -4.53 -19.55 26.63
C ALA A 43 -4.65 -20.33 27.95
N PRO A 44 -3.83 -21.37 28.23
CA PRO A 44 -3.93 -22.11 29.50
C PRO A 44 -3.59 -21.23 30.71
N THR A 45 -2.61 -20.33 30.55
CA THR A 45 -2.13 -19.43 31.60
C THR A 45 -3.15 -18.34 31.91
N VAL A 46 -3.75 -17.75 30.87
CA VAL A 46 -4.82 -16.76 31.01
C VAL A 46 -6.10 -17.39 31.57
N GLY A 47 -6.44 -18.60 31.11
CA GLY A 47 -7.60 -19.35 31.61
C GLY A 47 -7.49 -19.69 33.08
N ALA A 48 -6.31 -20.15 33.52
CA ALA A 48 -6.02 -20.43 34.93
C ALA A 48 -6.12 -19.17 35.82
N ALA A 49 -5.60 -18.04 35.34
CA ALA A 49 -5.66 -16.77 36.07
C ALA A 49 -7.07 -16.18 36.16
N ALA A 50 -7.91 -16.39 35.13
CA ALA A 50 -9.26 -15.85 35.05
C ALA A 50 -10.34 -16.80 35.60
N GLY A 51 -9.99 -18.00 36.04
CA GLY A 51 -10.95 -19.03 36.49
C GLY A 51 -11.89 -19.52 35.38
N LEU A 52 -11.50 -19.38 34.12
CA LEU A 52 -12.32 -19.74 32.95
C LEU A 52 -12.16 -21.23 32.63
N GLY A 53 -13.25 -21.85 32.15
CA GLY A 53 -13.18 -23.21 31.59
C GLY A 53 -12.26 -23.28 30.38
N SER A 54 -11.56 -24.41 30.22
CA SER A 54 -10.53 -24.64 29.19
C SER A 54 -10.95 -24.25 27.76
N PRO A 55 -12.18 -24.56 27.28
CA PRO A 55 -12.62 -24.16 25.94
C PRO A 55 -12.82 -22.64 25.81
N VAL A 56 -13.37 -22.00 26.83
CA VAL A 56 -13.66 -20.56 26.83
C VAL A 56 -12.37 -19.75 26.90
N ALA A 57 -11.39 -20.21 27.68
CA ALA A 57 -10.08 -19.59 27.79
C ALA A 57 -9.34 -19.54 26.43
N ILE A 58 -9.41 -20.61 25.64
CA ILE A 58 -8.81 -20.66 24.29
C ILE A 58 -9.46 -19.64 23.37
N VAL A 59 -10.80 -19.60 23.32
CA VAL A 59 -11.51 -18.66 22.44
C VAL A 59 -11.18 -17.22 22.81
N VAL A 60 -11.22 -16.87 24.10
CA VAL A 60 -10.92 -15.51 24.56
C VAL A 60 -9.47 -15.13 24.27
N ALA A 61 -8.51 -16.00 24.56
CA ALA A 61 -7.09 -15.71 24.36
C ALA A 61 -6.71 -15.61 22.88
N VAL A 62 -7.28 -16.45 22.01
CA VAL A 62 -7.05 -16.38 20.57
C VAL A 62 -7.68 -15.11 19.98
N LEU A 63 -8.93 -14.79 20.31
CA LEU A 63 -9.57 -13.57 19.81
C LEU A 63 -8.87 -12.31 20.33
N GLY A 64 -8.51 -12.28 21.61
CA GLY A 64 -7.71 -11.21 22.20
C GLY A 64 -6.35 -11.08 21.52
N GLY A 65 -5.67 -12.21 21.28
CA GLY A 65 -4.40 -12.29 20.57
C GLY A 65 -4.49 -11.79 19.14
N ILE A 66 -5.54 -12.13 18.38
CA ILE A 66 -5.78 -11.63 17.02
C ILE A 66 -5.89 -10.10 17.02
N VAL A 67 -6.74 -9.54 17.88
CA VAL A 67 -6.94 -8.09 17.97
C VAL A 67 -5.65 -7.38 18.38
N ALA A 68 -5.00 -7.87 19.43
CA ALA A 68 -3.73 -7.33 19.90
C ALA A 68 -2.64 -7.45 18.83
N GLY A 69 -2.56 -8.58 18.13
CA GLY A 69 -1.58 -8.84 17.06
C GLY A 69 -1.74 -7.87 15.90
N VAL A 70 -2.97 -7.66 15.40
CA VAL A 70 -3.23 -6.68 14.33
C VAL A 70 -2.83 -5.26 14.74
N LEU A 71 -3.18 -4.85 15.95
CA LEU A 71 -2.84 -3.53 16.48
C LEU A 71 -1.33 -3.38 16.64
N LEU A 72 -0.67 -4.35 17.27
CA LEU A 72 0.77 -4.36 17.50
C LEU A 72 1.54 -4.35 16.19
N THR A 73 1.19 -5.18 15.21
CA THR A 73 1.88 -5.20 13.91
C THR A 73 1.76 -3.84 13.21
N ARG A 74 0.58 -3.22 13.22
CA ARG A 74 0.40 -1.88 12.62
C ARG A 74 1.19 -0.80 13.34
N LEU A 75 1.23 -0.83 14.66
CA LEU A 75 2.03 0.10 15.45
C LEU A 75 3.52 -0.11 15.19
N LEU A 76 3.98 -1.36 15.23
CA LEU A 76 5.39 -1.70 15.03
C LEU A 76 5.88 -1.29 13.64
N PHE A 77 5.05 -1.49 12.60
CA PHE A 77 5.36 -1.02 11.26
C PHE A 77 5.47 0.50 11.19
N SER A 78 4.54 1.22 11.83
CA SER A 78 4.59 2.69 11.90
C SER A 78 5.82 3.18 12.67
N PHE A 79 6.16 2.55 13.79
CA PHE A 79 7.37 2.87 14.56
C PHE A 79 8.65 2.57 13.78
N ALA A 80 8.70 1.46 13.04
CA ALA A 80 9.86 1.11 12.23
C ALA A 80 10.10 2.13 11.12
N VAL A 81 9.06 2.46 10.35
CA VAL A 81 9.13 3.46 9.27
C VAL A 81 9.48 4.84 9.83
N GLY A 82 8.77 5.28 10.86
CA GLY A 82 8.99 6.59 11.49
C GLY A 82 10.38 6.70 12.11
N GLY A 83 10.84 5.66 12.79
CA GLY A 83 12.16 5.60 13.43
C GLY A 83 13.30 5.66 12.41
N ILE A 84 13.24 4.87 11.33
CA ILE A 84 14.25 4.93 10.26
C ILE A 84 14.24 6.32 9.61
N SER A 85 13.05 6.86 9.32
CA SER A 85 12.91 8.18 8.69
C SER A 85 13.41 9.31 9.59
N LEU A 86 13.26 9.18 10.92
CA LEU A 86 13.82 10.09 11.92
C LEU A 86 15.34 10.04 11.90
N LEU A 87 15.94 8.84 11.92
CA LEU A 87 17.40 8.68 11.88
C LEU A 87 18.01 9.28 10.61
N VAL A 88 17.40 9.00 9.45
CA VAL A 88 17.81 9.57 8.17
C VAL A 88 17.65 11.10 8.19
N GLY A 89 16.51 11.60 8.69
CA GLY A 89 16.27 13.03 8.79
C GLY A 89 17.23 13.74 9.74
N LEU A 90 17.61 13.10 10.84
CA LEU A 90 18.60 13.63 11.78
C LEU A 90 19.98 13.70 11.14
N PHE A 91 20.38 12.63 10.44
CA PHE A 91 21.65 12.59 9.71
C PHE A 91 21.72 13.69 8.65
N VAL A 92 20.68 13.83 7.82
CA VAL A 92 20.59 14.88 6.80
C VAL A 92 20.52 16.27 7.44
N GLY A 93 19.79 16.41 8.54
CA GLY A 93 19.71 17.64 9.33
C GLY A 93 21.09 18.12 9.77
N LEU A 94 21.89 17.24 10.38
CA LEU A 94 23.22 17.57 10.89
C LEU A 94 24.27 17.76 9.79
N THR A 95 24.23 16.97 8.72
CA THR A 95 25.30 16.94 7.71
C THR A 95 25.07 17.90 6.54
N VAL A 96 23.81 18.21 6.22
CA VAL A 96 23.46 19.01 5.05
C VAL A 96 22.73 20.28 5.46
N VAL A 97 21.66 20.19 6.24
CA VAL A 97 20.80 21.36 6.51
C VAL A 97 21.47 22.36 7.44
N VAL A 98 21.98 21.89 8.59
CA VAL A 98 22.60 22.77 9.59
C VAL A 98 23.77 23.57 9.02
N PRO A 99 24.77 22.97 8.33
CA PRO A 99 25.91 23.71 7.79
C PRO A 99 25.54 24.75 6.73
N LEU A 100 24.43 24.56 6.02
CA LEU A 100 23.98 25.47 4.96
C LEU A 100 23.17 26.65 5.48
N PHE A 101 22.46 26.50 6.60
CA PHE A 101 21.43 27.46 7.03
C PHE A 101 21.65 28.06 8.43
N VAL A 102 22.54 27.50 9.26
CA VAL A 102 22.75 27.96 10.63
C VAL A 102 24.25 28.15 10.89
N THR A 103 24.61 29.30 11.47
CA THR A 103 25.99 29.59 11.90
C THR A 103 26.01 30.13 13.33
N GLY A 104 26.81 29.51 14.20
CA GLY A 104 27.34 30.12 15.43
C GLY A 104 26.59 29.84 16.74
N ALA A 105 25.47 29.11 16.74
CA ALA A 105 24.74 28.78 17.97
C ALA A 105 24.38 27.29 18.05
N TRP A 106 25.16 26.54 18.84
CA TRP A 106 25.04 25.08 18.98
C TRP A 106 23.63 24.59 19.35
N TYR A 107 22.88 25.36 20.15
CA TYR A 107 21.51 25.02 20.54
C TYR A 107 20.50 25.19 19.39
N VAL A 108 20.74 26.15 18.49
CA VAL A 108 19.92 26.35 17.28
C VAL A 108 20.20 25.25 16.26
N GLU A 109 21.47 24.86 16.12
CA GLU A 109 21.90 23.78 15.23
C GLU A 109 21.22 22.45 15.58
N ILE A 110 21.23 22.07 16.87
CA ILE A 110 20.54 20.86 17.34
C ILE A 110 19.03 21.00 17.17
N GLY A 111 18.46 22.17 17.48
CA GLY A 111 17.03 22.43 17.32
C GLY A 111 16.56 22.22 15.87
N VAL A 112 17.31 22.75 14.90
CA VAL A 112 17.02 22.58 13.46
C VAL A 112 17.18 21.12 13.03
N ALA A 113 18.24 20.43 13.46
CA ALA A 113 18.42 19.02 13.13
C ALA A 113 17.28 18.13 13.65
N VAL A 114 16.81 18.37 14.88
CA VAL A 114 15.65 17.67 15.45
C VAL A 114 14.36 18.01 14.69
N ALA A 115 14.16 19.27 14.30
CA ALA A 115 13.01 19.67 13.50
C ALA A 115 12.99 18.96 12.13
N VAL A 116 14.14 18.86 11.46
CA VAL A 116 14.29 18.12 10.19
C VAL A 116 14.04 16.62 10.40
N ALA A 117 14.55 16.04 11.49
CA ALA A 117 14.30 14.64 11.84
C ALA A 117 12.81 14.34 12.05
N MET A 118 12.11 15.20 12.79
CA MET A 118 10.66 15.10 13.01
C MET A 118 9.88 15.26 11.71
N PHE A 119 10.24 16.24 10.90
CA PHE A 119 9.61 16.46 9.60
C PHE A 119 9.81 15.26 8.67
N SER A 120 11.01 14.71 8.61
CA SER A 120 11.34 13.50 7.85
C SER A 120 10.57 12.28 8.35
N ALA A 121 10.42 12.11 9.67
CA ALA A 121 9.63 11.02 10.25
C ALA A 121 8.15 11.07 9.83
N LEU A 122 7.55 12.26 9.90
CA LEU A 122 6.18 12.49 9.43
C LEU A 122 6.05 12.25 7.93
N LEU A 123 7.00 12.77 7.14
CA LEU A 123 7.05 12.55 5.71
C LEU A 123 7.16 11.07 5.36
N GLY A 124 8.02 10.31 6.04
CA GLY A 124 8.19 8.87 5.80
C GLY A 124 6.90 8.09 6.03
N LEU A 125 6.16 8.42 7.10
CA LEU A 125 4.86 7.81 7.38
C LEU A 125 3.83 8.12 6.28
N VAL A 126 3.78 9.36 5.80
CA VAL A 126 2.86 9.78 4.72
C VAL A 126 3.27 9.19 3.37
N LEU A 127 4.57 9.21 3.06
CA LEU A 127 5.16 8.72 1.83
C LEU A 127 4.97 7.21 1.68
N THR A 128 5.01 6.45 2.75
CA THR A 128 4.83 4.98 2.69
C THR A 128 3.51 4.60 2.03
N LYS A 129 2.41 5.29 2.39
CA LYS A 129 1.09 5.04 1.78
C LYS A 129 1.07 5.43 0.30
N THR A 130 1.72 6.53 -0.05
CA THR A 130 1.80 7.03 -1.42
C THR A 130 2.65 6.10 -2.29
N MET A 131 3.80 5.68 -1.78
CA MET A 131 4.75 4.81 -2.46
C MET A 131 4.16 3.43 -2.70
N MET A 132 3.41 2.90 -1.73
CA MET A 132 2.66 1.65 -1.89
C MET A 132 1.67 1.70 -3.06
N VAL A 133 0.94 2.80 -3.21
CA VAL A 133 0.05 3.01 -4.36
C VAL A 133 0.84 3.02 -5.67
N VAL A 134 1.94 3.77 -5.71
CA VAL A 134 2.80 3.86 -6.90
C VAL A 134 3.37 2.49 -7.28
N ILE A 135 3.95 1.75 -6.32
CA ILE A 135 4.55 0.43 -6.55
C ILE A 135 3.50 -0.56 -7.03
N THR A 136 2.35 -0.63 -6.36
CA THR A 136 1.32 -1.61 -6.74
C THR A 136 0.65 -1.27 -8.08
N ALA A 137 0.46 0.01 -8.38
CA ALA A 137 -0.01 0.45 -9.69
C ALA A 137 1.02 0.13 -10.79
N PHE A 138 2.31 0.34 -10.52
CA PHE A 138 3.40 0.06 -11.45
C PHE A 138 3.53 -1.43 -11.75
N VAL A 139 3.58 -2.27 -10.71
CA VAL A 139 3.66 -3.74 -10.89
C VAL A 139 2.37 -4.26 -11.53
N GLY A 140 1.22 -3.71 -11.14
CA GLY A 140 -0.06 -4.06 -11.74
C GLY A 140 -0.11 -3.72 -13.23
N SER A 141 0.42 -2.57 -13.64
CA SER A 141 0.47 -2.16 -15.05
C SER A 141 1.50 -2.97 -15.84
N LEU A 142 2.64 -3.33 -15.25
CA LEU A 142 3.61 -4.24 -15.88
C LEU A 142 2.96 -5.59 -16.23
N LEU A 143 2.29 -6.20 -15.25
CA LEU A 143 1.65 -7.51 -15.43
C LEU A 143 0.43 -7.43 -16.36
N ALA A 144 -0.41 -6.41 -16.23
CA ALA A 144 -1.60 -6.25 -17.04
C ALA A 144 -1.29 -5.88 -18.51
N SER A 145 -0.21 -5.13 -18.75
CA SER A 145 0.24 -4.79 -20.11
C SER A 145 1.04 -5.91 -20.79
N GLN A 146 1.33 -7.01 -20.08
CA GLN A 146 2.21 -8.09 -20.53
C GLN A 146 3.61 -7.61 -20.92
N SER A 147 4.07 -6.50 -20.35
CA SER A 147 5.41 -5.99 -20.60
C SER A 147 6.50 -6.87 -19.97
N ILE A 148 6.11 -7.75 -19.04
CA ILE A 148 6.92 -8.86 -18.52
C ILE A 148 6.10 -10.15 -18.67
N THR A 149 6.60 -11.10 -19.46
CA THR A 149 5.92 -12.40 -19.68
C THR A 149 6.40 -13.47 -18.70
N ALA A 150 5.59 -14.53 -18.53
CA ALA A 150 5.96 -15.67 -17.69
C ALA A 150 7.27 -16.33 -18.16
N GLU A 151 7.48 -16.38 -19.48
CA GLU A 151 8.67 -16.93 -20.13
C GLU A 151 9.91 -16.10 -19.80
N GLN A 152 9.81 -14.76 -19.78
CA GLN A 152 10.90 -13.87 -19.36
C GLN A 152 11.23 -14.03 -17.87
N LEU A 153 10.21 -14.22 -17.03
CA LEU A 153 10.40 -14.45 -15.60
C LEU A 153 11.12 -15.79 -15.32
N LEU A 154 10.72 -16.84 -16.03
CA LEU A 154 11.36 -18.16 -15.95
C LEU A 154 12.78 -18.14 -16.53
N ALA A 155 13.00 -17.41 -17.63
CA ALA A 155 14.33 -17.24 -18.21
C ALA A 155 15.27 -16.43 -17.29
N ALA A 156 14.76 -15.40 -16.62
CA ALA A 156 15.50 -14.62 -15.62
C ALA A 156 15.83 -15.44 -14.37
N GLN A 157 14.89 -16.29 -13.91
CA GLN A 157 15.14 -17.23 -12.81
C GLN A 157 16.23 -18.25 -13.16
N ALA A 158 16.23 -18.76 -14.39
CA ALA A 158 17.17 -19.79 -14.83
C ALA A 158 18.58 -19.26 -15.08
N ASN A 159 18.74 -18.02 -15.54
CA ASN A 159 20.03 -17.48 -15.95
C ASN A 159 20.60 -16.39 -15.03
N VAL A 160 19.87 -15.93 -14.01
CA VAL A 160 20.26 -14.84 -13.09
C VAL A 160 20.78 -13.62 -13.87
N THR A 161 20.21 -13.34 -15.02
CA THR A 161 20.50 -12.16 -15.84
C THR A 161 19.28 -11.23 -15.82
N MET A 162 19.55 -9.91 -15.80
CA MET A 162 18.51 -8.87 -15.76
C MET A 162 17.98 -8.49 -17.15
N GLU A 163 18.67 -8.88 -18.22
CA GLU A 163 18.29 -8.57 -19.61
C GLU A 163 16.86 -8.97 -20.01
N PRO A 164 16.31 -10.13 -19.57
CA PRO A 164 14.95 -10.52 -19.92
C PRO A 164 13.86 -9.62 -19.31
N LEU A 165 14.21 -8.79 -18.31
CA LEU A 165 13.29 -7.90 -17.60
C LEU A 165 13.24 -6.47 -18.18
N PHE A 166 13.96 -6.19 -19.28
CA PHE A 166 13.87 -4.89 -19.93
C PHE A 166 12.50 -4.71 -20.58
N PHE A 167 11.71 -3.80 -20.02
CA PHE A 167 10.44 -3.35 -20.58
C PHE A 167 10.56 -1.90 -21.07
N GLU A 168 9.69 -1.52 -22.00
CA GLU A 168 9.63 -0.15 -22.51
C GLU A 168 8.70 0.72 -21.64
N PRO A 169 9.23 1.63 -20.79
CA PRO A 169 8.40 2.43 -19.88
C PRO A 169 7.55 3.48 -20.60
N THR A 170 7.83 3.77 -21.87
CA THR A 170 7.12 4.72 -22.72
C THR A 170 5.94 4.10 -23.48
N ALA A 171 5.75 2.78 -23.37
CA ALA A 171 4.64 2.12 -24.05
C ALA A 171 3.29 2.72 -23.61
N PRO A 172 2.45 3.20 -24.56
CA PRO A 172 1.25 3.97 -24.23
C PRO A 172 0.23 3.18 -23.40
N VAL A 173 0.14 1.87 -23.60
CA VAL A 173 -0.71 0.97 -22.81
C VAL A 173 -0.24 0.87 -21.36
N PHE A 174 1.07 0.72 -21.14
CA PHE A 174 1.66 0.67 -19.81
C PHE A 174 1.43 1.98 -19.05
N VAL A 175 1.74 3.12 -19.68
CA VAL A 175 1.55 4.45 -19.07
C VAL A 175 0.07 4.70 -18.76
N GLY A 176 -0.82 4.36 -19.70
CA GLY A 176 -2.27 4.50 -19.51
C GLY A 176 -2.78 3.68 -18.32
N LEU A 177 -2.38 2.41 -18.22
CA LEU A 177 -2.73 1.55 -17.09
C LEU A 177 -2.13 2.04 -15.78
N PHE A 178 -0.87 2.45 -15.77
CA PHE A 178 -0.19 2.97 -14.58
C PHE A 178 -0.91 4.20 -14.02
N VAL A 179 -1.16 5.20 -14.86
CA VAL A 179 -1.89 6.42 -14.48
C VAL A 179 -3.29 6.06 -13.99
N LEU A 180 -3.99 5.17 -14.69
CA LEU A 180 -5.33 4.72 -14.27
C LEU A 180 -5.30 4.04 -12.90
N GLY A 181 -4.32 3.17 -12.65
CA GLY A 181 -4.13 2.48 -11.37
C GLY A 181 -3.87 3.47 -10.24
N VAL A 182 -2.93 4.40 -10.43
CA VAL A 182 -2.63 5.48 -9.47
C VAL A 182 -3.90 6.27 -9.14
N LEU A 183 -4.62 6.76 -10.16
CA LEU A 183 -5.84 7.56 -9.95
C LEU A 183 -6.94 6.76 -9.23
N THR A 184 -7.08 5.47 -9.55
CA THR A 184 -8.09 4.61 -8.93
C THR A 184 -7.78 4.34 -7.47
N GLN A 185 -6.54 4.00 -7.15
CA GLN A 185 -6.13 3.69 -5.79
C GLN A 185 -6.10 4.93 -4.88
N PHE A 186 -5.78 6.12 -5.41
CA PHE A 186 -5.96 7.38 -4.68
C PHE A 186 -7.43 7.76 -4.46
N GLY A 187 -8.37 7.06 -5.10
CA GLY A 187 -9.80 7.24 -4.89
C GLY A 187 -10.45 8.29 -5.80
N LEU A 188 -9.84 8.63 -6.94
CA LEU A 188 -10.46 9.55 -7.91
C LEU A 188 -11.79 8.99 -8.46
N PHE A 189 -11.92 7.66 -8.52
CA PHE A 189 -13.14 6.95 -8.89
C PHE A 189 -14.07 6.61 -7.70
N LYS A 190 -13.74 7.04 -6.47
CA LYS A 190 -14.61 6.85 -5.29
C LYS A 190 -15.79 7.84 -5.36
N PHE A 191 -16.82 7.46 -6.12
CA PHE A 191 -18.24 7.83 -6.04
C PHE A 191 -18.66 9.30 -5.83
N GLY A 192 -17.88 10.28 -6.30
CA GLY A 192 -18.33 11.69 -6.24
C GLY A 192 -17.52 12.68 -7.04
N TYR A 193 -16.22 12.44 -7.22
CA TYR A 193 -15.37 13.34 -8.02
C TYR A 193 -15.69 13.29 -9.51
N VAL A 194 -15.91 12.10 -10.07
CA VAL A 194 -16.34 11.95 -11.48
C VAL A 194 -17.74 12.52 -11.70
N ALA A 195 -18.67 12.33 -10.76
CA ALA A 195 -20.00 12.94 -10.82
C ALA A 195 -19.94 14.48 -10.67
N LYS A 196 -19.00 15.02 -9.89
CA LYS A 196 -18.73 16.46 -9.78
C LYS A 196 -18.06 17.02 -11.04
N LEU A 197 -17.08 16.32 -11.62
CA LEU A 197 -16.46 16.70 -12.89
C LEU A 197 -17.47 16.67 -14.05
N LEU A 198 -18.32 15.64 -14.12
CA LEU A 198 -19.41 15.55 -15.09
C LEU A 198 -20.49 16.62 -14.89
N LYS A 199 -20.65 17.16 -13.67
CA LYS A 199 -21.51 18.32 -13.40
C LYS A 199 -20.89 19.65 -13.85
N ILE A 200 -19.56 19.73 -13.94
CA ILE A 200 -18.81 20.93 -14.34
C ILE A 200 -18.55 20.96 -15.85
N LEU A 201 -18.55 19.80 -16.53
CA LEU A 201 -18.46 19.72 -17.99
C LEU A 201 -19.82 20.02 -18.66
N PRO A 202 -19.95 21.13 -19.43
CA PRO A 202 -21.15 21.44 -20.20
C PRO A 202 -21.23 20.47 -21.39
N GLY A 203 -21.89 19.33 -21.19
CA GLY A 203 -22.08 18.31 -22.24
C GLY A 203 -22.45 16.91 -21.73
N GLY A 204 -22.23 16.60 -20.46
CA GLY A 204 -22.48 15.27 -19.85
C GLY A 204 -23.96 14.90 -19.64
N ARG A 205 -24.91 15.61 -20.24
CA ARG A 205 -26.36 15.30 -20.16
C ARG A 205 -26.91 14.54 -21.37
N ALA A 206 -26.09 14.26 -22.39
CA ALA A 206 -26.59 13.73 -23.67
C ALA A 206 -26.81 12.20 -23.74
N LEU A 207 -26.45 11.42 -22.71
CA LEU A 207 -26.65 9.95 -22.72
C LEU A 207 -27.84 9.48 -21.89
N ARG A 208 -28.83 10.36 -21.64
CA ARG A 208 -30.10 9.96 -21.04
C ARG A 208 -31.17 9.77 -22.12
N ASN A 209 -31.38 8.50 -22.44
CA ASN A 209 -32.60 7.90 -22.98
C ASN A 209 -33.10 8.44 -24.35
N ARG A 210 -32.53 7.90 -25.44
CA ARG A 210 -33.14 7.94 -26.78
C ARG A 210 -33.76 6.58 -27.12
N GLY A 211 -34.59 6.05 -26.21
CA GLY A 211 -35.27 4.77 -26.34
C GLY A 211 -36.74 4.74 -25.87
N GLU A 212 -37.22 5.76 -25.15
CA GLU A 212 -38.64 5.85 -24.72
C GLU A 212 -39.46 6.80 -25.62
N LYS A 213 -39.45 6.53 -26.93
CA LYS A 213 -40.49 7.01 -27.84
C LYS A 213 -40.86 5.91 -28.81
N GLU A 214 -41.40 4.82 -28.28
CA GLU A 214 -42.34 3.99 -29.02
C GLU A 214 -43.55 3.70 -28.12
N ALA A 215 -44.75 3.83 -28.71
CA ALA A 215 -46.03 3.31 -28.23
C ALA A 215 -46.68 3.96 -27.00
N SER A 216 -47.53 4.97 -27.20
CA SER A 216 -48.97 4.98 -26.85
C SER A 216 -49.62 6.34 -27.16
N ASP A 217 -50.72 6.27 -27.92
CA ASP A 217 -51.68 7.30 -28.38
C ASP A 217 -51.24 8.37 -29.40
#